data_AF-A0A6L8E160-F1
#
_entry.id   AF-A0A6L8E160-F1
#
_cell.length_a   1.000
_cell.length_b   1.000
_cell.length_c   1.000
_cell.angle_alpha   90.00
_cell.angle_beta   90.00
_cell.angle_gamma   90.00
#
_symmetry.space_group_name_H-M   'P 1'
#
loop_
_entity.id
_entity.type
_entity.pdbx_description
1 polymer ?
#
loop_
_entity_poly.entity_id
_entity_poly.type
_entity_poly.pdbx_seq_one_letter_code
_entity_poly.pdbx_strand_id
1 'polypeptide(L)'
;MDIAIAVRDVAWIALAFVLGLLSRTVGLPPLVGYLAAGFLLNLHGTAGGEMLQRLSDLGITLLLFLVGLKLDLRTIARPHVWA
;
A
#
# COMPACT_ATOMS: atom_id res chain seq x y z
N MET A 1 2.21 27.24 -0.14
CA MET A 1 2.92 26.37 0.82
C MET A 1 2.80 24.89 0.40
N ASP A 2 2.25 24.64 -0.79
CA ASP A 2 1.68 23.36 -1.23
C ASP A 2 2.67 22.55 -2.09
N ILE A 3 3.55 23.26 -2.82
CA ILE A 3 4.59 22.65 -3.67
C ILE A 3 5.59 21.86 -2.81
N ALA A 4 5.91 22.34 -1.61
CA ALA A 4 6.84 21.69 -0.69
C ALA A 4 6.31 20.36 -0.14
N ILE A 5 4.98 20.21 -0.03
CA ILE A 5 4.35 18.98 0.44
C ILE A 5 4.37 17.94 -0.69
N ALA A 6 3.97 18.35 -1.90
CA ALA A 6 4.01 17.49 -3.09
C ALA A 6 5.42 16.95 -3.40
N VAL A 7 6.46 17.80 -3.29
CA VAL A 7 7.85 17.38 -3.50
C VAL A 7 8.30 16.34 -2.46
N ARG A 8 7.86 16.51 -1.20
CA ARG A 8 8.18 15.56 -0.12
C ARG A 8 7.47 14.22 -0.33
N ASP A 9 6.22 14.22 -0.74
CA ASP A 9 5.47 13.00 -1.05
C ASP A 9 6.10 12.20 -2.21
N VAL A 10 6.54 12.88 -3.27
CA VAL A 10 7.24 12.25 -4.40
C VAL A 10 8.58 11.66 -3.97
N ALA A 11 9.34 12.36 -3.11
CA ALA A 11 10.60 11.86 -2.58
C ALA A 11 10.43 10.56 -1.77
N TRP A 12 9.35 10.45 -0.99
CA TRP A 12 9.02 9.26 -0.23
C TRP A 12 8.58 8.08 -1.10
N ILE A 13 7.81 8.34 -2.15
CA ILE A 13 7.46 7.30 -3.14
C ILE A 13 8.71 6.82 -3.88
N ALA A 14 9.60 7.74 -4.26
CA ALA A 14 10.88 7.39 -4.87
C ALA A 14 11.75 6.56 -3.91
N LEU A 15 11.79 6.90 -2.63
CA LEU A 15 12.48 6.12 -1.61
C LEU A 15 11.90 4.71 -1.49
N ALA A 16 10.57 4.58 -1.46
CA ALA A 16 9.89 3.28 -1.44
C ALA A 16 10.22 2.44 -2.68
N PHE A 17 10.30 3.08 -3.85
CA PHE A 17 10.71 2.43 -5.10
C PHE A 17 12.16 1.94 -5.04
N VAL A 18 13.09 2.77 -4.55
CA VAL A 18 14.50 2.38 -4.40
C VAL A 18 14.65 1.24 -3.39
N LEU A 19 13.99 1.30 -2.24
CA LEU A 19 13.99 0.23 -1.25
C LEU A 19 13.37 -1.06 -1.77
N GLY A 20 12.27 -0.98 -2.54
CA GLY A 20 11.67 -2.11 -3.23
C GLY A 20 12.61 -2.76 -4.25
N LEU A 21 13.34 -1.94 -5.00
CA LEU A 21 14.34 -2.39 -5.97
C LEU A 21 15.54 -3.04 -5.27
N LEU A 22 16.04 -2.45 -4.18
CA LEU A 22 17.10 -3.03 -3.36
C LEU A 22 16.67 -4.36 -2.72
N SER A 23 15.46 -4.43 -2.17
CA SER A 23 14.89 -5.68 -1.63
C SER A 23 14.92 -6.80 -2.66
N ARG A 24 14.60 -6.49 -3.92
CA ARG A 24 14.65 -7.45 -5.03
C ARG A 24 16.08 -7.95 -5.30
N THR A 25 17.10 -7.10 -5.15
CA THR A 25 18.51 -7.51 -5.34
C THR A 25 19.01 -8.47 -4.26
N VAL A 26 18.44 -8.41 -3.05
CA VAL A 26 18.77 -9.29 -1.92
C VAL A 26 17.98 -10.61 -1.98
N GLY A 27 17.14 -10.81 -3.01
CA GLY A 27 16.32 -12.03 -3.19
C GLY A 27 15.00 -12.01 -2.40
N LEU A 28 14.67 -10.90 -1.73
CA LEU A 28 13.42 -10.73 -1.01
C LEU A 28 12.32 -10.18 -1.94
N PRO A 29 11.04 -10.55 -1.73
CA PRO A 29 9.92 -9.97 -2.48
C PRO A 29 9.95 -8.44 -2.39
N PRO A 30 9.72 -7.69 -3.48
CA PRO A 30 9.72 -6.22 -3.49
C PRO A 30 8.78 -5.60 -2.45
N LEU A 31 7.73 -6.34 -2.08
CA LEU A 31 6.78 -5.99 -1.03
C LEU A 31 7.46 -5.63 0.30
N VAL A 32 8.55 -6.33 0.65
CA VAL A 32 9.31 -6.09 1.88
C VAL A 32 9.98 -4.71 1.85
N GLY A 33 10.56 -4.33 0.70
CA GLY A 33 11.17 -3.01 0.54
C GLY A 33 10.16 -1.86 0.57
N TYR A 34 8.99 -2.03 -0.05
CA TYR A 34 7.90 -1.05 0.05
C TYR A 34 7.38 -0.90 1.49
N LEU A 35 7.25 -2.02 2.20
CA LEU A 35 6.79 -2.04 3.60
C LEU A 35 7.83 -1.37 4.52
N ALA A 36 9.11 -1.65 4.33
CA ALA A 36 10.20 -1.02 5.08
C ALA A 36 10.21 0.51 4.91
N ALA A 37 9.99 0.99 3.68
CA ALA A 37 9.86 2.43 3.42
C ALA A 37 8.67 3.05 4.16
N GLY A 38 7.52 2.36 4.18
CA GLY A 38 6.34 2.77 4.95
C GLY A 38 6.56 2.80 6.46
N PHE A 39 7.31 1.85 7.01
CA PHE A 39 7.70 1.85 8.43
C PHE A 39 8.64 3.02 8.77
N LEU A 40 9.65 3.29 7.94
CA LEU A 40 10.57 4.42 8.14
C LEU A 40 9.85 5.78 8.10
N LEU A 41 8.84 5.88 7.24
CA LEU A 41 7.92 7.01 7.15
C LEU A 41 7.07 7.19 8.41
N ASN A 42 6.45 6.10 8.87
CA ASN A 42 5.60 6.11 10.05
C ASN A 42 6.38 6.50 11.31
N LEU A 43 7.62 6.00 11.46
CA LEU A 43 8.51 6.34 12.57
C LEU A 43 8.95 7.81 12.58
N HIS A 44 9.07 8.44 11.41
CA HIS A 44 9.35 9.88 11.30
C HIS A 44 8.14 10.77 11.64
N GLY A 45 7.00 10.19 12.05
CA GLY A 45 5.79 10.94 12.42
C GLY A 45 5.13 11.65 11.24
N THR A 46 5.60 11.42 10.01
CA THR A 46 4.96 11.88 8.79
C THR A 46 3.97 10.79 8.40
N ALA A 47 2.78 10.84 9.00
CA ALA A 47 1.64 10.11 8.47
C ALA A 47 1.56 10.49 6.99
N GLY A 48 1.58 9.48 6.10
CA GLY A 48 1.74 9.64 4.66
C GLY A 48 0.98 10.86 4.18
N GLY A 49 1.66 11.76 3.46
CA GLY A 49 1.08 13.07 3.14
C GLY A 49 -0.26 12.94 2.44
N GLU A 50 -1.03 14.02 2.39
CA GLU A 50 -2.44 14.01 1.95
C GLU A 50 -2.65 13.28 0.61
N MET A 51 -1.68 13.38 -0.31
CA MET A 51 -1.68 12.65 -1.57
C MET A 51 -1.56 11.13 -1.40
N LEU A 52 -0.63 10.65 -0.57
CA LEU A 52 -0.40 9.22 -0.31
C LEU A 52 -1.61 8.59 0.41
N GLN A 53 -2.24 9.33 1.32
CA GLN A 53 -3.47 8.88 1.97
C GLN A 53 -4.60 8.71 0.96
N ARG A 54 -4.86 9.71 0.10
CA ARG A 54 -5.90 9.59 -0.94
C ARG A 54 -5.63 8.47 -1.93
N LEU A 55 -4.37 8.26 -2.33
CA LEU A 55 -3.98 7.14 -3.17
C LEU A 55 -4.25 5.79 -2.48
N SER A 56 -3.96 5.70 -1.18
CA SER A 56 -4.21 4.49 -0.39
C SER A 56 -5.70 4.19 -0.28
N ASP A 57 -6.52 5.20 0.00
CA ASP A 57 -7.98 5.05 0.10
C ASP A 57 -8.59 4.60 -1.23
N LEU A 58 -8.15 5.19 -2.35
CA LEU A 58 -8.56 4.76 -3.69
C LEU A 58 -8.08 3.34 -4.01
N GLY A 59 -6.83 3.02 -3.69
CA GLY A 59 -6.26 1.69 -3.91
C GLY A 59 -7.01 0.60 -3.15
N ILE A 60 -7.30 0.83 -1.87
CA ILE A 60 -8.08 -0.09 -1.03
C ILE A 60 -9.52 -0.22 -1.55
N THR A 61 -10.15 0.90 -1.91
CA THR A 61 -11.51 0.89 -2.48
C THR A 61 -11.57 0.06 -3.76
N LEU A 62 -10.62 0.26 -4.68
CA LEU A 62 -10.51 -0.52 -5.90
C LEU A 62 -10.21 -2.00 -5.62
N LEU A 63 -9.33 -2.29 -4.64
CA LEU A 63 -9.02 -3.67 -4.25
C LEU A 63 -10.27 -4.39 -3.74
N LEU A 64 -11.03 -3.75 -2.83
CA LEU A 64 -12.26 -4.30 -2.28
C LEU A 64 -13.35 -4.42 -3.35
N PHE A 65 -13.44 -3.46 -4.27
CA PHE A 65 -14.34 -3.54 -5.42
C PHE A 65 -14.00 -4.73 -6.33
N LEU A 66 -12.71 -4.94 -6.63
CA LEU A 66 -12.26 -6.08 -7.42
C LEU A 66 -12.47 -7.41 -6.69
N VAL A 67 -12.18 -7.47 -5.40
CA VAL A 67 -12.48 -8.64 -4.56
C VAL A 67 -13.97 -8.92 -4.57
N GLY A 68 -14.82 -7.89 -4.46
CA GLY A 68 -16.27 -7.98 -4.59
C GLY A 68 -16.74 -8.48 -5.96
N LEU A 69 -16.11 -8.02 -7.04
CA LEU A 69 -16.41 -8.48 -8.42
C LEU A 69 -16.00 -9.95 -8.64
N LYS A 70 -14.91 -10.39 -7.98
CA LYS A 70 -14.43 -11.78 -8.00
C LYS A 70 -15.11 -12.66 -6.94
N LEU A 71 -15.94 -12.08 -6.08
CA LEU A 71 -16.62 -12.75 -4.99
C LEU A 71 -17.78 -13.57 -5.55
N ASP A 72 -17.64 -14.88 -5.53
CA ASP A 72 -18.77 -15.75 -5.82
C ASP A 72 -19.68 -15.78 -4.57
N LEU A 73 -20.79 -15.04 -4.65
CA LEU A 73 -21.83 -14.95 -3.62
C LEU A 73 -22.33 -16.33 -3.20
N ARG A 74 -22.27 -17.32 -4.10
CA ARG A 74 -22.70 -18.70 -3.84
C ARG A 74 -21.71 -19.46 -2.95
N THR A 75 -20.43 -19.10 -2.97
CA THR A 75 -19.40 -19.70 -2.10
C THR A 75 -19.40 -19.06 -0.71
N ILE A 76 -19.68 -17.76 -0.61
CA ILE A 76 -19.81 -17.01 0.65
C ILE A 76 -21.08 -17.43 1.42
N ALA A 77 -22.20 -17.66 0.71
CA ALA A 77 -23.46 -18.06 1.32
C ALA A 77 -23.50 -19.54 1.77
N ARG A 78 -22.48 -20.35 1.45
CA ARG A 78 -22.37 -21.70 2.02
C ARG A 78 -21.78 -21.58 3.42
N PRO A 79 -22.49 -22.03 4.47
CA PRO A 79 -21.94 -22.06 5.82
C PRO A 79 -20.74 -23.01 5.83
N HIS A 80 -19.52 -22.45 5.76
CA HIS A 80 -18.26 -23.20 5.90
C HIS A 80 -17.96 -23.53 7.38
N VAL A 81 -18.95 -23.38 8.26
CA VAL A 81 -18.90 -23.70 9.68
C VAL A 81 -20.12 -24.52 10.04
N TRP A 82 -20.02 -25.84 9.86
CA TRP A 82 -20.66 -26.85 10.72
C TRP A 82 -19.59 -27.92 10.99
N ALA A 83 -18.79 -27.69 12.03
CA ALA A 83 -18.02 -28.69 12.74
C ALA A 83 -18.31 -28.52 14.23
#